data_AF-A0A3N5KF32-F1
#
_entry.id   AF-A0A3N5KF32-F1
#
_cell.length_a   1.000
_cell.length_b   1.000
_cell.length_c   1.000
_cell.angle_alpha   90.00
_cell.angle_beta   90.00
_cell.angle_gamma   90.00
#
_symmetry.space_group_name_H-M   'P 1'
#
loop_
_entity.id
_entity.type
_entity.pdbx_description
1 polymer ?
#
loop_
_entity_poly.entity_id
_entity_poly.type
_entity_poly.pdbx_seq_one_letter_code
_entity_poly.pdbx_strand_id
1 'polypeptide(L)'
;MDSRYRFIVGFLTVLNAILTLLLCGLVRDTRHDVNALREVLATKQDLVNVRVPKLTFFHEEKCTTCHTERKFAGDHNVQGQIERAVAHMGAMPDAPFTQEDTAKIHASLELFRCSQCHGTDQMRQLAIKSPAERMRIVREMIAKPGSRISPDEAGRILRAYDQMVGF
;
A
#
# COMPACT_ATOMS: atom_id res chain seq x y z
N MET A 1 -46.46 57.90 7.70
CA MET A 1 -45.50 56.83 7.36
C MET A 1 -45.99 55.54 7.98
N ASP A 2 -46.54 54.71 7.11
CA ASP A 2 -47.60 53.75 7.37
C ASP A 2 -47.19 52.51 8.15
N SER A 3 -48.14 51.96 8.91
CA SER A 3 -48.08 50.65 9.56
C SER A 3 -47.57 49.54 8.63
N ARG A 4 -47.86 49.65 7.33
CA ARG A 4 -47.36 48.76 6.27
C ARG A 4 -45.83 48.75 6.17
N TYR A 5 -45.17 49.89 6.29
CA TYR A 5 -43.71 49.98 6.22
C TYR A 5 -43.05 49.32 7.43
N ARG A 6 -43.61 49.54 8.63
CA ARG A 6 -43.13 48.87 9.86
C ARG A 6 -43.31 47.36 9.81
N PHE A 7 -44.44 46.89 9.26
CA PHE A 7 -44.69 45.46 9.07
C PHE A 7 -43.70 44.83 8.09
N ILE A 8 -43.47 45.46 6.94
CA ILE A 8 -42.53 44.95 5.92
C ILE A 8 -41.10 44.89 6.47
N VAL A 9 -40.65 45.94 7.16
CA VAL A 9 -39.31 45.97 7.78
C VAL A 9 -39.19 44.90 8.87
N GLY A 10 -40.20 44.76 9.74
CA GLY A 10 -40.23 43.71 10.75
C GLY A 10 -40.16 42.31 10.14
N PHE A 11 -40.97 42.03 9.12
CA PHE A 11 -41.00 40.76 8.42
C PHE A 11 -39.65 40.44 7.74
N LEU A 12 -39.06 41.39 7.03
CA LEU A 12 -37.75 41.22 6.39
C LEU A 12 -36.64 40.97 7.42
N THR A 13 -36.71 41.61 8.58
CA THR A 13 -35.72 41.43 9.65
C THR A 13 -35.80 40.02 10.23
N VAL A 14 -37.02 39.51 10.48
CA VAL A 14 -37.25 38.14 10.95
C VAL A 14 -36.82 37.12 9.89
N LEU A 15 -37.18 37.33 8.63
CA LEU A 15 -36.80 36.45 7.52
C LEU A 15 -35.28 36.37 7.37
N ASN A 16 -34.58 37.51 7.46
CA ASN A 16 -33.13 37.55 7.37
C ASN A 16 -32.47 36.85 8.56
N ALA A 17 -33.01 37.00 9.77
CA ALA A 17 -32.52 36.29 10.95
C ALA A 17 -32.65 34.77 10.78
N ILE A 18 -33.79 34.28 10.26
CA ILE A 18 -34.01 32.86 9.97
C ILE A 18 -33.02 32.34 8.93
N LEU A 19 -32.86 33.05 7.81
CA LEU A 19 -31.91 32.68 6.75
C LEU A 19 -30.47 32.63 7.27
N THR A 20 -30.10 33.58 8.11
CA THR A 20 -28.76 33.63 8.72
C THR A 20 -28.53 32.44 9.64
N LEU A 21 -29.49 32.09 10.50
CA LEU A 21 -29.40 30.91 11.36
C LEU A 21 -29.26 29.62 10.56
N LEU A 22 -30.01 29.50 9.46
CA LEU A 22 -30.00 28.33 8.58
C LEU A 22 -28.64 28.20 7.86
N LEU A 23 -28.09 29.31 7.36
CA LEU A 23 -26.73 29.37 6.80
C LEU A 23 -25.66 28.98 7.84
N CYS A 24 -25.75 29.50 9.06
CA CYS A 24 -24.83 29.14 10.13
C CYS A 24 -24.91 27.65 10.47
N GLY A 25 -26.11 27.06 10.46
CA GLY A 25 -26.32 25.62 10.64
C GLY A 25 -25.64 24.81 9.54
N LEU A 26 -25.93 25.11 8.27
CA LEU A 26 -25.33 24.44 7.11
C LEU A 26 -23.79 24.50 7.11
N VAL A 27 -23.21 25.65 7.44
CA VAL A 27 -21.75 25.83 7.51
C VAL A 27 -21.17 25.00 8.66
N ARG A 28 -21.87 24.92 9.80
CA ARG A 28 -21.42 24.13 10.95
C ARG A 28 -21.45 22.65 10.65
N ASP A 29 -22.52 22.15 10.05
CA ASP A 29 -22.66 20.74 9.66
C ASP A 29 -21.63 20.36 8.60
N THR A 30 -21.47 21.20 7.56
CA THR A 30 -20.43 20.99 6.54
C THR A 30 -19.03 20.96 7.15
N ARG A 31 -18.73 21.84 8.11
CA ARG A 31 -17.44 21.80 8.84
C ARG A 31 -17.29 20.53 9.67
N HIS A 32 -18.37 20.06 10.29
CA HIS A 32 -18.34 18.82 11.07
C HIS A 32 -18.07 17.62 10.18
N ASP A 33 -18.77 17.51 9.05
CA ASP A 33 -18.58 16.45 8.06
C ASP A 33 -17.17 16.47 7.48
N VAL A 34 -16.66 17.66 7.13
CA VAL A 34 -15.28 17.82 6.63
C VAL A 34 -14.25 17.41 7.69
N ASN A 35 -14.48 17.73 8.96
CA ASN A 35 -13.58 17.34 10.05
C ASN A 35 -13.63 15.84 10.32
N ALA A 36 -14.81 15.23 10.32
CA ALA A 36 -14.99 13.79 10.45
C ALA A 36 -14.33 13.04 9.28
N LEU A 37 -14.45 13.56 8.06
CA LEU A 37 -13.77 13.04 6.88
C LEU A 37 -12.25 13.17 6.99
N ARG A 38 -11.74 14.24 7.59
CA ARG A 38 -10.30 14.45 7.85
C ARG A 38 -9.69 13.43 8.80
N GLU A 39 -10.49 12.89 9.73
CA GLU A 39 -10.03 11.83 10.64
C GLU A 39 -9.90 10.47 9.94
N VAL A 40 -10.66 10.25 8.85
CA VAL A 40 -10.70 8.98 8.11
C VAL A 40 -9.80 9.00 6.86
N LEU A 41 -9.64 10.15 6.22
CA LEU A 41 -8.84 10.30 5.00
C LEU A 41 -7.42 10.73 5.35
N ALA A 42 -6.45 9.82 5.18
CA ALA A 42 -5.03 10.16 5.21
C ALA A 42 -4.76 11.36 4.30
N THR A 43 -4.17 12.42 4.85
CA THR A 43 -3.93 13.63 4.05
C THR A 43 -2.91 13.32 2.95
N LYS A 44 -2.92 14.08 1.84
CA LYS A 44 -1.88 13.94 0.80
C LYS A 44 -0.47 14.11 1.40
N GLN A 45 -0.33 14.88 2.47
CA GLN A 45 0.91 15.03 3.22
C GLN A 45 1.28 13.75 3.99
N ASP A 46 0.31 13.02 4.54
CA ASP A 46 0.55 11.71 5.16
C ASP A 46 0.92 10.64 4.13
N LEU A 47 0.35 10.70 2.92
CA LEU A 47 0.74 9.83 1.79
C LEU A 47 2.15 10.17 1.24
N VAL A 48 2.59 11.42 1.36
CA VAL A 48 3.96 11.84 0.99
C VAL A 48 4.96 11.56 2.13
N ASN A 49 4.51 11.62 3.40
CA ASN A 49 5.31 11.30 4.58
C ASN A 49 5.40 9.78 4.84
N VAL A 50 4.42 8.99 4.39
CA VAL A 50 4.60 7.57 4.10
C VAL A 50 5.49 7.52 2.87
N ARG A 51 6.79 7.67 3.11
CA ARG A 51 7.85 7.36 2.16
C ARG A 51 7.47 6.03 1.52
N VAL A 52 6.98 6.05 0.28
CA VAL A 52 6.57 4.82 -0.41
C VAL A 52 7.76 3.88 -0.26
N PRO A 53 7.60 2.76 0.46
CA PRO A 53 8.71 1.97 0.91
C PRO A 53 9.51 1.56 -0.33
N LYS A 54 10.82 1.79 -0.29
CA LYS A 54 11.70 1.42 -1.38
C LYS A 54 11.69 -0.11 -1.45
N LEU A 55 10.83 -0.65 -2.30
CA LEU A 55 10.90 -2.03 -2.72
C LEU A 55 12.14 -2.13 -3.64
N THR A 56 13.27 -2.51 -3.06
CA THR A 56 14.50 -2.88 -3.78
C THR A 56 14.62 -4.39 -3.70
N PHE A 57 14.64 -5.04 -4.85
CA PHE A 57 14.79 -6.49 -4.85
C PHE A 57 16.27 -6.86 -4.74
N PHE A 58 16.58 -7.86 -3.93
CA PHE A 58 17.97 -8.25 -3.64
C PHE A 58 18.69 -8.81 -4.89
N HIS A 59 17.94 -9.34 -5.86
CA HIS A 59 18.52 -9.76 -7.13
C HIS A 59 19.06 -8.56 -7.92
N GLU A 60 18.43 -7.40 -7.86
CA GLU A 60 18.89 -6.20 -8.58
C GLU A 60 20.18 -5.63 -7.97
N GLU A 61 20.38 -5.72 -6.65
CA GLU A 61 21.49 -5.05 -5.94
C GLU A 61 22.70 -5.94 -5.59
N LYS A 62 22.49 -7.19 -5.15
CA LYS A 62 23.60 -8.00 -4.58
C LYS A 62 23.85 -9.32 -5.31
N CYS A 63 22.82 -9.94 -5.89
CA CYS A 63 22.96 -11.28 -6.46
C CYS A 63 23.30 -11.27 -7.96
N THR A 64 23.07 -10.17 -8.67
CA THR A 64 23.37 -10.04 -10.12
C THR A 64 24.85 -9.92 -10.44
N THR A 65 25.70 -9.58 -9.47
CA THR A 65 27.15 -9.48 -9.67
C THR A 65 27.78 -10.83 -10.05
N CYS A 66 27.23 -11.94 -9.54
CA CYS A 66 27.73 -13.29 -9.81
C CYS A 66 26.72 -14.19 -10.54
N HIS A 67 25.44 -13.81 -10.61
CA HIS A 67 24.38 -14.59 -11.26
C HIS A 67 23.60 -13.74 -12.27
N THR A 68 23.23 -14.31 -13.42
CA THR A 68 22.37 -13.59 -14.39
C THR A 68 20.90 -13.69 -13.98
N GLU A 69 20.09 -12.65 -14.22
CA GLU A 69 18.62 -12.66 -13.98
C GLU A 69 17.94 -13.91 -14.56
N ARG A 70 18.41 -14.36 -15.73
CA ARG A 70 17.96 -15.58 -16.39
C ARG A 70 18.12 -16.85 -15.55
N LYS A 71 19.13 -16.95 -14.68
CA LYS A 71 19.30 -18.09 -13.75
C LYS A 71 18.27 -18.08 -12.62
N PHE A 72 17.75 -16.91 -12.24
CA PHE A 72 16.66 -16.78 -11.27
C PHE A 72 15.29 -17.01 -11.91
N ALA A 73 15.15 -16.72 -13.21
CA ALA A 73 13.91 -16.91 -13.98
C ALA A 73 13.72 -18.31 -14.59
N GLY A 74 14.77 -19.15 -14.61
CA GLY A 74 14.70 -20.50 -15.18
C GLY A 74 14.02 -21.52 -14.29
N ASP A 75 13.77 -22.72 -14.85
CA ASP A 75 13.24 -23.91 -14.18
C ASP A 75 14.12 -24.44 -13.01
N HIS A 76 15.07 -23.65 -12.50
CA HIS A 76 15.81 -23.92 -11.26
C HIS A 76 15.25 -23.10 -10.07
N ASN A 77 14.29 -22.21 -10.31
CA ASN A 77 13.48 -21.60 -9.26
C ASN A 77 12.38 -22.55 -8.74
N VAL A 78 12.49 -23.85 -9.02
CA VAL A 78 11.61 -24.87 -8.45
C VAL A 78 11.88 -24.96 -6.96
N GLN A 79 10.90 -24.50 -6.19
CA GLN A 79 10.61 -24.89 -4.79
C GLN A 79 11.84 -25.38 -4.02
N GLY A 80 12.60 -24.43 -3.47
CA GLY A 80 13.57 -24.73 -2.42
C GLY A 80 15.02 -24.98 -2.83
N GLN A 81 15.40 -24.95 -4.12
CA GLN A 81 16.83 -25.03 -4.48
C GLN A 81 17.57 -23.74 -4.15
N ILE A 82 17.00 -22.59 -4.53
CA ILE A 82 17.57 -21.28 -4.21
C ILE A 82 17.51 -21.04 -2.70
N GLU A 83 16.42 -21.42 -2.04
CA GLU A 83 16.30 -21.30 -0.58
C GLU A 83 17.36 -22.14 0.15
N ARG A 84 17.64 -23.37 -0.31
CA ARG A 84 18.72 -24.20 0.24
C ARG A 84 20.09 -23.61 -0.02
N ALA A 85 20.32 -23.04 -1.20
CA ALA A 85 21.59 -22.37 -1.51
C ALA A 85 21.81 -21.15 -0.62
N VAL A 86 20.78 -20.33 -0.42
CA VAL A 86 20.83 -19.16 0.49
C VAL A 86 21.03 -19.61 1.94
N ALA A 87 20.32 -20.66 2.40
CA ALA A 87 20.51 -21.22 3.74
C ALA A 87 21.92 -21.77 3.95
N HIS A 88 22.49 -22.44 2.94
CA HIS A 88 23.87 -22.91 2.97
C HIS A 88 24.87 -21.75 3.01
N MET A 89 24.62 -20.68 2.24
CA MET A 89 25.43 -19.47 2.27
C MET A 89 25.40 -18.79 3.64
N GLY A 90 24.23 -18.66 4.27
CA GLY A 90 24.09 -18.09 5.61
C GLY A 90 24.77 -18.93 6.72
N ALA A 91 25.01 -20.22 6.47
CA ALA A 91 25.71 -21.11 7.40
C ALA A 91 27.24 -21.08 7.25
N MET A 92 27.78 -20.37 6.24
CA MET A 92 29.22 -20.25 6.06
C MET A 92 29.81 -19.22 7.06
N PRO A 93 30.92 -19.53 7.74
CA PRO A 93 31.50 -18.65 8.76
C PRO A 93 32.01 -17.30 8.20
N ASP A 94 32.38 -17.26 6.91
CA ASP A 94 32.88 -16.07 6.24
C ASP A 94 31.80 -15.35 5.40
N ALA A 95 30.53 -15.75 5.52
CA ALA A 95 29.47 -15.13 4.76
C ALA A 95 29.14 -13.73 5.32
N PRO A 96 29.16 -12.67 4.49
CA PRO A 96 28.91 -11.30 4.94
C PRO A 96 27.43 -11.00 5.18
N PHE A 97 26.56 -12.01 5.29
CA PHE A 97 25.11 -11.84 5.38
C PHE A 97 24.64 -11.98 6.81
N THR A 98 23.92 -10.96 7.29
CA THR A 98 23.20 -11.05 8.57
C THR A 98 21.96 -11.93 8.41
N GLN A 99 21.39 -12.40 9.52
CA GLN A 99 20.11 -13.13 9.50
C GLN A 99 18.98 -12.28 8.90
N GLU A 100 19.03 -10.96 9.07
CA GLU A 100 18.12 -10.00 8.45
C GLU A 100 18.29 -9.96 6.93
N ASP A 101 19.54 -9.97 6.42
CA ASP A 101 19.82 -10.05 4.99
C ASP A 101 19.27 -11.35 4.39
N THR A 102 19.46 -12.48 5.07
CA THR A 102 18.93 -13.78 4.62
C THR A 102 17.41 -13.73 4.49
N ALA A 103 16.73 -13.17 5.49
CA ALA A 103 15.28 -13.07 5.48
C ALA A 103 14.75 -12.15 4.36
N LYS A 104 15.45 -11.04 4.09
CA LYS A 104 15.16 -10.16 2.94
C LYS A 104 15.41 -10.83 1.60
N ILE A 105 16.45 -11.67 1.48
CA ILE A 105 16.72 -12.45 0.27
C ILE A 105 15.55 -13.41 0.01
N HIS A 106 15.11 -14.17 1.02
CA HIS A 106 13.96 -15.08 0.87
C HIS A 106 12.68 -14.33 0.48
N ALA A 107 12.39 -13.20 1.14
CA ALA A 107 11.24 -12.38 0.80
C ALA A 107 11.32 -11.80 -0.63
N SER A 108 12.50 -11.38 -1.07
CA SER A 108 12.74 -10.90 -2.43
C SER A 108 12.55 -12.01 -3.48
N LEU A 109 12.93 -13.25 -3.18
CA LEU A 109 12.74 -14.39 -4.08
C LEU A 109 11.27 -14.80 -4.17
N GLU A 110 10.54 -14.75 -3.06
CA GLU A 110 9.11 -15.06 -3.03
C GLU A 110 8.31 -14.07 -3.90
N LEU A 111 8.69 -12.78 -3.86
CA LEU A 111 8.09 -11.71 -4.67
C LEU A 111 8.60 -11.67 -6.12
N PHE A 112 9.68 -12.38 -6.45
CA PHE A 112 10.23 -12.41 -7.81
C PHE A 112 9.20 -12.93 -8.84
N ARG A 113 8.31 -13.84 -8.42
CA ARG A 113 7.22 -14.32 -9.28
C ARG A 113 6.23 -13.22 -9.65
N CYS A 114 6.00 -12.27 -8.74
CA CYS A 114 5.17 -11.10 -9.00
C CYS A 114 5.88 -10.09 -9.92
N SER A 115 7.22 -9.97 -9.81
CA SER A 115 7.99 -9.03 -10.65
C SER A 115 8.08 -9.44 -12.12
N GLN A 116 7.83 -10.72 -12.44
CA GLN A 116 7.78 -11.19 -13.84
C GLN A 116 6.66 -10.55 -14.66
N CYS A 117 5.57 -10.13 -14.01
CA CYS A 117 4.42 -9.51 -14.68
C CYS A 117 4.19 -8.05 -14.24
N HIS A 118 4.70 -7.65 -13.09
CA HIS A 118 4.45 -6.35 -12.49
C HIS A 118 5.75 -5.59 -12.22
N GLY A 119 5.81 -4.32 -12.63
CA GLY A 119 6.93 -3.45 -12.27
C GLY A 119 6.97 -3.16 -10.77
N THR A 120 8.16 -2.79 -10.27
CA THR A 120 8.40 -2.40 -8.86
C THR A 120 7.43 -1.29 -8.41
N ASP A 121 7.17 -0.31 -9.26
CA ASP A 121 6.24 0.79 -8.97
C ASP A 121 4.79 0.33 -8.81
N GLN A 122 4.35 -0.66 -9.59
CA GLN A 122 3.01 -1.22 -9.46
C GLN A 122 2.87 -2.00 -8.16
N MET A 123 3.89 -2.76 -7.77
CA MET A 123 3.90 -3.47 -6.49
C MET A 123 3.99 -2.53 -5.28
N ARG A 124 4.67 -1.38 -5.40
CA ARG A 124 4.69 -0.34 -4.36
C ARG A 124 3.33 0.25 -4.06
N GLN A 125 2.40 0.28 -5.03
CA GLN A 125 1.03 0.74 -4.80
C GLN A 125 0.26 -0.15 -3.82
N LEU A 126 0.71 -1.37 -3.53
CA LEU A 126 0.10 -2.19 -2.48
C LEU A 126 0.33 -1.59 -1.09
N ALA A 127 1.41 -0.82 -0.88
CA ALA A 127 1.76 -0.26 0.43
C ALA A 127 0.70 0.72 0.95
N ILE A 128 0.04 1.45 0.05
CA ILE A 128 -1.05 2.39 0.41
C ILE A 128 -2.41 1.70 0.61
N LYS A 129 -2.51 0.39 0.34
CA LYS A 129 -3.75 -0.38 0.50
C LYS A 129 -3.84 -0.97 1.90
N SER A 130 -5.07 -1.11 2.40
CA SER A 130 -5.32 -1.83 3.65
C SER A 130 -4.94 -3.32 3.51
N PRO A 131 -4.63 -4.03 4.62
CA PRO A 131 -4.28 -5.46 4.56
C PRO A 131 -5.35 -6.32 3.86
N ALA A 132 -6.63 -6.02 4.08
CA ALA A 132 -7.75 -6.72 3.43
C ALA A 132 -7.77 -6.49 1.91
N GLU A 133 -7.52 -5.25 1.47
CA GLU A 133 -7.42 -4.93 0.04
C GLU A 133 -6.20 -5.57 -0.61
N ARG A 134 -5.03 -5.58 0.06
CA ARG A 134 -3.83 -6.27 -0.44
C ARG A 134 -4.11 -7.75 -0.65
N MET A 135 -4.74 -8.41 0.32
CA MET A 135 -5.15 -9.82 0.22
C MET A 135 -6.08 -10.07 -0.95
N ARG A 136 -7.08 -9.22 -1.14
CA ARG A 136 -7.99 -9.34 -2.29
C ARG A 136 -7.23 -9.21 -3.61
N ILE A 137 -6.38 -8.18 -3.76
CA ILE A 137 -5.60 -7.95 -4.99
C ILE A 137 -4.67 -9.14 -5.29
N VAL A 138 -3.94 -9.64 -4.28
CA VAL A 138 -3.06 -10.80 -4.46
C VAL A 138 -3.85 -12.02 -4.91
N ARG A 139 -5.00 -12.32 -4.29
CA ARG A 139 -5.86 -13.44 -4.72
C ARG A 139 -6.38 -13.27 -6.14
N GLU A 140 -6.78 -12.06 -6.51
CA GLU A 140 -7.21 -11.74 -7.89
C GLU A 140 -6.08 -11.97 -8.90
N MET A 141 -4.84 -11.58 -8.57
CA MET A 141 -3.69 -11.81 -9.46
C MET A 141 -3.33 -13.29 -9.55
N ILE A 142 -3.41 -14.03 -8.44
CA ILE A 142 -3.22 -15.49 -8.43
C ILE A 142 -4.24 -16.18 -9.33
N ALA A 143 -5.49 -15.72 -9.36
CA ALA A 143 -6.53 -16.28 -10.20
C ALA A 143 -6.35 -15.97 -11.70
N LYS A 144 -5.42 -15.10 -12.09
CA LYS A 144 -5.19 -14.78 -13.51
C LYS A 144 -4.48 -15.91 -14.25
N PRO A 145 -4.84 -16.16 -15.53
CA PRO A 145 -4.12 -17.10 -16.37
C PRO A 145 -2.63 -16.75 -16.45
N GLY A 146 -1.77 -17.75 -16.25
CA GLY A 146 -0.31 -17.59 -16.31
C GLY A 146 0.38 -17.24 -15.00
N SER A 147 -0.36 -17.01 -13.90
CA SER A 147 0.23 -16.71 -12.58
C SER A 147 1.10 -17.85 -12.03
N ARG A 148 0.71 -19.11 -12.29
CA ARG A 148 1.36 -20.34 -11.78
C ARG A 148 1.61 -20.32 -10.25
N ILE A 149 0.74 -19.63 -9.50
CA ILE A 149 0.77 -19.54 -8.04
C ILE A 149 -0.50 -20.23 -7.51
N SER A 150 -0.37 -21.00 -6.42
CA SER A 150 -1.52 -21.65 -5.80
C SER A 150 -2.26 -20.70 -4.84
N PRO A 151 -3.60 -20.77 -4.70
CA PRO A 151 -4.37 -19.86 -3.84
C PRO A 151 -3.95 -19.81 -2.36
N ASP A 152 -3.41 -20.91 -1.82
CA ASP A 152 -2.87 -21.00 -0.46
C ASP A 152 -1.57 -20.20 -0.26
N GLU A 153 -0.87 -19.86 -1.35
CA GLU A 153 0.37 -19.11 -1.30
C GLU A 153 0.17 -17.60 -1.11
N ALA A 154 -1.07 -17.10 -1.23
CA ALA A 154 -1.40 -15.68 -1.06
C ALA A 154 -0.88 -15.12 0.27
N GLY A 155 -0.99 -15.92 1.34
CA GLY A 155 -0.49 -15.54 2.66
C GLY A 155 1.03 -15.49 2.76
N ARG A 156 1.75 -16.34 2.01
CA ARG A 156 3.22 -16.31 1.94
C ARG A 156 3.70 -15.04 1.21
N ILE A 157 3.08 -14.73 0.07
CA ILE A 157 3.39 -13.55 -0.74
C ILE A 157 3.21 -12.26 0.06
N LEU A 158 2.12 -12.14 0.82
CA LEU A 158 1.89 -10.95 1.65
C LEU A 158 2.91 -10.80 2.78
N ARG A 159 3.27 -11.89 3.47
CA ARG A 159 4.32 -11.83 4.49
C ARG A 159 5.66 -11.41 3.91
N ALA A 160 6.02 -11.94 2.75
CA ALA A 160 7.22 -11.53 2.02
C ALA A 160 7.15 -10.05 1.61
N TYR A 161 5.99 -9.58 1.17
CA TYR A 161 5.75 -8.18 0.86
C TYR A 161 5.98 -7.26 2.06
N ASP A 162 5.36 -7.57 3.20
CA ASP A 162 5.48 -6.75 4.41
C ASP A 162 6.92 -6.72 4.93
N GLN A 163 7.63 -7.86 4.84
CA GLN A 163 9.05 -7.98 5.21
C GLN A 163 9.99 -7.14 4.33
N MET A 164 9.68 -7.00 3.04
CA MET A 164 10.46 -6.16 2.11
C MET A 164 10.17 -4.67 2.28
N VAL A 165 8.96 -4.35 2.70
CA VAL A 165 8.49 -2.97 2.88
C VAL A 165 8.95 -2.38 4.23
N GLY A 166 9.24 -3.22 5.22
CA GLY A 166 9.79 -2.79 6.52
C GLY A 166 8.73 -2.45 7.55
N PHE A 167 7.62 -3.20 7.58
CA PHE A 167 6.64 -3.15 8.68
C PHE A 167 6.92 -4.23 9.74
#